data_AF-A0A2V3UYA0-F1
#
_entry.id   AF-A0A2V3UYA0-F1
#
_cell.length_a   1.000
_cell.length_b   1.000
_cell.length_c   1.000
_cell.angle_alpha   90.00
_cell.angle_beta   90.00
_cell.angle_gamma   90.00
#
_symmetry.space_group_name_H-M   'P 1'
#
loop_
_entity.id
_entity.type
_entity.pdbx_description
1 polymer ?
#
loop_
_entity_poly.entity_id
_entity_poly.type
_entity_poly.pdbx_seq_one_letter_code
_entity_poly.pdbx_strand_id
1 'polypeptide(L)'
;MWNASASAPIGLYRIDSDAPVTLGQLVAVAPSAEIARFLDDRRYLPSGVPLMKHVAALPGQQVCRVGAVITIDGRPMAVAKLQDRMGRALPVWRGCHKVGASEIFLLNPAPDSLDGRYFGVLPAAGLIGTARPVLTRNAPGEPLRWHVPDRPTSFPTTNQEIKP
;
A
#
# COMPACT_ATOMS: atom_id res chain seq x y z
N MET A 1 -6.13 4.39 11.35
CA MET A 1 -5.70 2.98 11.19
C MET A 1 -4.30 2.81 11.74
N TRP A 2 -4.04 1.76 12.51
CA TRP A 2 -2.70 1.45 13.02
C TRP A 2 -2.03 0.35 12.18
N ASN A 3 -0.88 0.64 11.59
CA ASN A 3 -0.04 -0.38 10.94
C ASN A 3 0.88 -1.04 11.97
N ALA A 4 0.64 -2.30 12.29
CA ALA A 4 1.51 -3.09 13.18
C ALA A 4 2.61 -3.86 12.43
N SER A 5 2.60 -3.87 11.09
CA SER A 5 3.53 -4.64 10.27
C SER A 5 4.69 -3.78 9.77
N ALA A 6 5.90 -4.35 9.74
CA ALA A 6 7.07 -3.73 9.13
C ALA A 6 7.02 -3.68 7.58
N SER A 7 5.90 -4.08 6.95
CA SER A 7 5.74 -3.92 5.50
C SER A 7 5.66 -2.46 5.06
N ALA A 8 5.26 -1.56 5.94
CA ALA A 8 5.27 -0.10 5.78
C ALA A 8 5.70 0.51 7.14
N PRO A 9 5.96 1.83 7.26
CA PRO A 9 6.32 2.40 8.55
C PRO A 9 5.26 2.07 9.62
N ILE A 10 5.70 1.62 10.79
CA ILE A 10 4.80 1.22 11.88
C ILE A 10 4.23 2.49 12.51
N GLY A 11 2.92 2.54 12.75
CA GLY A 11 2.30 3.69 13.38
C GLY A 11 0.85 3.96 13.00
N LEU A 12 0.39 5.16 13.35
CA LEU A 12 -0.96 5.66 13.10
C LEU A 12 -1.03 6.41 11.77
N TYR A 13 -2.06 6.09 11.01
CA TYR A 13 -2.40 6.69 9.72
C TYR A 13 -3.85 7.17 9.72
N ARG A 14 -4.09 8.31 9.07
CA ARG A 14 -5.43 8.76 8.67
C ARG A 14 -5.76 8.12 7.32
N ILE A 15 -6.98 7.64 7.16
CA ILE A 15 -7.45 7.06 5.89
C ILE A 15 -8.38 8.07 5.25
N ASP A 16 -8.02 8.53 4.05
CA ASP A 16 -8.81 9.48 3.26
C ASP A 16 -9.45 8.71 2.11
N SER A 17 -10.77 8.44 2.19
CA SER A 17 -11.54 7.66 1.22
C SER A 17 -11.78 8.41 -0.10
N ASP A 18 -11.90 9.73 -0.04
CA ASP A 18 -12.32 10.56 -1.17
C ASP A 18 -11.12 11.12 -1.95
N ALA A 19 -9.90 10.83 -1.48
CA ALA A 19 -8.69 11.32 -2.11
C ALA A 19 -8.36 10.51 -3.38
N PRO A 20 -7.97 11.18 -4.49
CA PRO A 20 -7.52 10.48 -5.67
C PRO A 20 -6.26 9.67 -5.36
N VAL A 21 -6.22 8.44 -5.89
CA VAL A 21 -5.08 7.54 -5.77
C VAL A 21 -4.05 7.86 -6.85
N THR A 22 -2.82 8.13 -6.43
CA THR A 22 -1.68 8.39 -7.33
C THR A 22 -0.59 7.33 -7.15
N LEU A 23 0.28 7.22 -8.15
CA LEU A 23 1.48 6.39 -8.04
C LEU A 23 2.29 6.74 -6.79
N GLY A 24 2.83 5.71 -6.13
CA GLY A 24 3.64 5.84 -4.93
C GLY A 24 2.87 6.16 -3.65
N GLN A 25 1.56 6.43 -3.70
CA GLN A 25 0.79 6.64 -2.47
C GLN A 25 0.62 5.33 -1.70
N LEU A 26 0.70 5.41 -0.37
CA LEU A 26 0.30 4.32 0.51
C LEU A 26 -1.22 4.29 0.58
N VAL A 27 -1.80 3.10 0.43
CA VAL A 27 -3.25 2.88 0.47
C VAL A 27 -3.59 1.76 1.46
N ALA A 28 -4.79 1.85 2.03
CA ALA A 28 -5.43 0.76 2.75
C ALA A 28 -6.37 0.00 1.80
N VAL A 29 -6.21 -1.31 1.72
CA VAL A 29 -6.97 -2.17 0.80
C VAL A 29 -7.47 -3.40 1.54
N ALA A 30 -8.78 -3.66 1.46
CA ALA A 30 -9.37 -4.92 1.86
C ALA A 30 -8.98 -6.00 0.84
N PRO A 31 -8.30 -7.08 1.25
CA PRO A 31 -8.01 -8.20 0.35
C PRO A 31 -9.30 -8.91 -0.09
N SER A 32 -9.26 -9.57 -1.25
CA SER A 32 -10.35 -10.49 -1.65
C SER A 32 -10.52 -11.61 -0.62
N ALA A 33 -11.68 -12.25 -0.56
CA ALA A 33 -11.94 -13.34 0.38
C ALA A 33 -10.91 -14.48 0.28
N GLU A 34 -10.43 -14.79 -0.93
CA GLU A 34 -9.38 -15.78 -1.17
C GLU A 34 -8.04 -15.36 -0.56
N ILE A 35 -7.61 -14.11 -0.82
CA ILE A 35 -6.35 -13.59 -0.28
C ILE A 35 -6.44 -13.46 1.24
N ALA A 36 -7.56 -12.97 1.78
CA ALA A 36 -7.80 -12.85 3.21
C ALA A 36 -7.66 -14.21 3.90
N ARG A 37 -8.33 -15.24 3.39
CA ARG A 37 -8.25 -16.60 3.91
C ARG A 37 -6.83 -17.16 3.85
N PHE A 38 -6.13 -16.98 2.72
CA PHE A 38 -4.73 -17.40 2.60
C PHE A 38 -3.83 -16.73 3.65
N LEU A 39 -4.00 -15.42 3.86
CA LEU A 39 -3.20 -14.67 4.85
C LEU A 39 -3.49 -15.12 6.28
N ASP A 40 -4.75 -15.42 6.59
CA ASP A 40 -5.22 -15.84 7.91
C ASP A 40 -4.77 -17.27 8.23
N ASP A 41 -5.02 -18.22 7.32
CA ASP A 41 -4.58 -19.63 7.42
C ASP A 41 -3.07 -19.74 7.65
N ARG A 42 -2.31 -18.82 7.05
CA ARG A 42 -0.85 -18.76 7.18
C ARG A 42 -0.37 -17.93 8.36
N ARG A 43 -1.28 -17.31 9.13
CA ARG A 43 -1.03 -16.43 10.27
C ARG A 43 -0.18 -15.20 9.91
N TYR A 44 -0.33 -14.70 8.68
CA TYR A 44 0.31 -13.49 8.21
C TYR A 44 -0.48 -12.23 8.57
N LEU A 45 -1.81 -12.31 8.44
CA LEU A 45 -2.72 -11.21 8.73
C LEU A 45 -4.11 -11.80 9.05
N PRO A 46 -4.73 -11.45 10.19
CA PRO A 46 -6.06 -11.94 10.53
C PRO A 46 -7.11 -11.51 9.50
N SER A 47 -8.13 -12.34 9.31
CA SER A 47 -9.29 -12.01 8.47
C SER A 47 -9.93 -10.69 8.88
N GLY A 48 -10.34 -9.89 7.88
CA GLY A 48 -10.97 -8.57 8.10
C GLY A 48 -9.99 -7.42 8.35
N VAL A 49 -8.69 -7.69 8.51
CA VAL A 49 -7.68 -6.63 8.65
C VAL A 49 -7.21 -6.16 7.26
N PRO A 50 -7.23 -4.84 6.97
CA PRO A 50 -6.75 -4.33 5.69
C PRO A 50 -5.24 -4.45 5.49
N LEU A 51 -4.82 -4.57 4.23
CA LEU A 51 -3.43 -4.47 3.80
C LEU A 51 -3.05 -2.99 3.63
N MET A 52 -1.81 -2.65 3.97
CA MET A 52 -1.22 -1.33 3.70
C MET A 52 -0.08 -1.44 2.71
N LYS A 53 -0.28 -0.95 1.49
CA LYS A 53 0.65 -1.10 0.35
C LYS A 53 0.80 0.18 -0.45
N HIS A 54 1.93 0.39 -1.12
CA HIS A 54 2.09 1.50 -2.05
C HIS A 54 1.58 1.13 -3.43
N VAL A 55 1.00 2.10 -4.12
CA VAL A 55 0.56 1.97 -5.51
C VAL A 55 1.78 1.96 -6.43
N ALA A 56 1.97 0.85 -7.13
CA ALA A 56 3.12 0.63 -7.99
C ALA A 56 2.76 0.73 -9.48
N ALA A 57 1.53 0.39 -9.86
CA ALA A 57 1.02 0.65 -11.21
C ALA A 57 -0.46 1.05 -11.20
N LEU A 58 -0.82 1.90 -12.16
CA LEU A 58 -2.16 2.40 -12.43
C LEU A 58 -2.68 1.91 -13.80
N PRO A 59 -3.98 2.13 -14.12
CA PRO A 59 -4.56 1.70 -15.37
C PRO A 59 -3.73 2.10 -16.61
N GLY A 60 -3.59 1.17 -17.54
CA GLY A 60 -2.82 1.34 -18.78
C GLY A 60 -1.39 0.81 -18.71
N GLN A 61 -0.80 0.71 -17.51
CA GLN A 61 0.55 0.15 -17.34
C GLN A 61 0.55 -1.38 -17.45
N GLN A 62 1.67 -1.95 -17.89
CA GLN A 62 1.85 -3.39 -18.03
C GLN A 62 2.71 -3.94 -16.90
N VAL A 63 2.15 -4.84 -16.09
CA VAL A 63 2.87 -5.55 -15.03
C VAL A 63 3.20 -6.95 -15.51
N CYS A 64 4.46 -7.36 -15.43
CA CYS A 64 4.85 -8.72 -15.77
C CYS A 64 5.56 -9.41 -14.61
N ARG A 65 5.40 -10.73 -14.54
CA ARG A 65 6.24 -11.61 -13.73
C ARG A 65 6.92 -12.64 -14.60
N VAL A 66 8.25 -12.57 -14.65
CA VAL A 66 9.12 -13.54 -15.33
C VAL A 66 10.03 -14.17 -14.28
N GLY A 67 9.78 -15.45 -13.98
CA GLY A 67 10.40 -16.13 -12.85
C GLY A 67 10.06 -15.43 -11.53
N ALA A 68 11.09 -14.92 -10.83
CA ALA A 68 10.94 -14.16 -9.60
C ALA A 68 10.83 -12.64 -9.82
N VAL A 69 11.17 -12.14 -11.01
CA VAL A 69 11.27 -10.70 -11.27
C VAL A 69 9.90 -10.14 -11.65
N ILE A 70 9.51 -9.07 -10.96
CA ILE A 70 8.35 -8.25 -11.29
C ILE A 70 8.84 -7.03 -12.06
N THR A 71 8.24 -6.78 -13.21
CA THR A 71 8.46 -5.56 -14.00
C THR A 71 7.18 -4.76 -14.18
N ILE A 72 7.33 -3.45 -14.32
CA ILE A 72 6.26 -2.52 -14.70
C ILE A 72 6.77 -1.74 -15.91
N ASP A 73 6.06 -1.83 -17.03
CA ASP A 73 6.45 -1.25 -18.32
C ASP A 73 7.90 -1.61 -18.71
N GLY A 74 8.28 -2.87 -18.46
CA GLY A 74 9.62 -3.41 -18.73
C GLY A 74 10.69 -3.06 -17.70
N ARG A 75 10.41 -2.17 -16.73
CA ARG A 75 11.37 -1.79 -15.68
C ARG A 75 11.27 -2.75 -14.49
N PRO A 76 12.38 -3.29 -13.95
CA PRO A 76 12.35 -4.16 -12.77
C PRO A 76 11.97 -3.36 -11.53
N MET A 77 10.99 -3.87 -10.78
CA MET A 77 10.42 -3.18 -9.62
C MET A 77 10.52 -3.99 -8.32
N ALA A 78 10.47 -5.32 -8.40
CA ALA A 78 10.58 -6.18 -7.23
C ALA A 78 11.07 -7.59 -7.60
N VAL A 79 11.55 -8.32 -6.60
CA VAL A 79 11.87 -9.74 -6.71
C VAL A 79 11.05 -10.51 -5.68
N ALA A 80 10.29 -11.50 -6.14
CA ALA A 80 9.49 -12.39 -5.31
C ALA A 80 10.34 -13.51 -4.72
N LYS A 81 10.22 -13.75 -3.40
CA LYS A 81 10.78 -14.94 -2.77
C LYS A 81 9.95 -16.19 -3.12
N LEU A 82 10.58 -17.36 -3.15
CA LEU A 82 9.86 -18.62 -3.38
C LEU A 82 9.19 -19.14 -2.11
N GLN A 83 9.75 -18.84 -0.95
CA GLN A 83 9.30 -19.30 0.35
C GLN A 83 9.30 -18.15 1.36
N ASP A 84 8.45 -18.28 2.37
CA ASP A 84 8.45 -17.38 3.51
C ASP A 84 9.57 -17.73 4.51
N ARG A 85 9.65 -16.98 5.62
CA ARG A 85 10.65 -17.20 6.68
C ARG A 85 10.50 -18.56 7.39
N MET A 86 9.38 -19.24 7.22
CA MET A 86 9.09 -20.56 7.79
C MET A 86 9.30 -21.69 6.76
N GLY A 87 9.89 -21.40 5.58
CA GLY A 87 10.13 -22.38 4.52
C GLY A 87 8.89 -22.78 3.73
N ARG A 88 7.75 -22.11 3.94
CA ARG A 88 6.48 -22.43 3.27
C ARG A 88 6.45 -21.77 1.90
N ALA A 89 6.04 -22.53 0.88
CA ALA A 89 5.89 -22.00 -0.48
C ALA A 89 4.93 -20.81 -0.54
N LEU A 90 5.32 -19.79 -1.31
CA LEU A 90 4.54 -18.58 -1.56
C LEU A 90 3.83 -18.63 -2.93
N PRO A 91 2.69 -17.91 -3.09
CA PRO A 91 1.94 -17.91 -4.33
C PRO A 91 2.76 -17.43 -5.55
N VAL A 92 2.49 -18.05 -6.70
CA VAL A 92 3.18 -17.74 -7.96
C VAL A 92 2.17 -17.45 -9.04
N TRP A 93 2.30 -16.28 -9.66
CA TRP A 93 1.66 -15.93 -10.93
C TRP A 93 2.73 -15.75 -12.01
N ARG A 94 2.36 -15.77 -13.29
CA ARG A 94 3.29 -15.65 -14.42
C ARG A 94 2.65 -14.90 -15.56
N GLY A 95 3.48 -14.34 -16.43
CA GLY A 95 3.04 -13.63 -17.63
C GLY A 95 2.89 -12.13 -17.38
N CYS A 96 2.18 -11.47 -18.27
CA CYS A 96 1.97 -10.02 -18.26
C CYS A 96 0.48 -9.70 -18.17
N HIS A 97 0.15 -8.64 -17.45
CA HIS A 97 -1.19 -8.11 -17.28
C HIS A 97 -1.17 -6.61 -17.47
N LYS A 98 -2.04 -6.09 -18.34
CA LYS A 98 -2.25 -4.65 -18.48
C LYS A 98 -3.28 -4.22 -17.45
N VAL A 99 -2.90 -3.33 -16.53
CA VAL A 99 -3.79 -2.87 -15.46
C VAL A 99 -5.02 -2.19 -16.08
N GLY A 100 -6.20 -2.71 -15.78
CA GLY A 100 -7.49 -2.19 -16.19
C GLY A 100 -7.97 -1.02 -15.33
N ALA A 101 -9.03 -0.34 -15.75
CA ALA A 101 -9.57 0.84 -15.08
C ALA A 101 -10.06 0.58 -13.64
N SER A 102 -10.46 -0.66 -13.33
CA SER A 102 -10.94 -1.08 -12.01
C SER A 102 -9.92 -1.95 -11.27
N GLU A 103 -8.65 -1.79 -11.60
CA GLU A 103 -7.55 -2.59 -11.07
C GLU A 103 -6.42 -1.71 -10.55
N ILE A 104 -5.62 -2.29 -9.66
CA ILE A 104 -4.47 -1.63 -9.06
C ILE A 104 -3.35 -2.62 -8.81
N PHE A 105 -2.11 -2.19 -9.01
CA PHE A 105 -0.95 -3.00 -8.66
C PHE A 105 -0.23 -2.39 -7.46
N LEU A 106 0.06 -3.22 -6.46
CA LEU A 106 0.51 -2.77 -5.14
C LEU A 106 1.82 -3.45 -4.75
N LEU A 107 2.79 -2.68 -4.25
CA LEU A 107 4.06 -3.17 -3.73
C LEU A 107 4.46 -2.41 -2.46
N ASN A 108 5.30 -3.04 -1.63
CA ASN A 108 6.10 -2.32 -0.65
C ASN A 108 7.60 -2.64 -0.84
N PRO A 109 8.50 -1.71 -0.47
CA PRO A 109 9.95 -1.92 -0.53
C PRO A 109 10.45 -3.09 0.32
N ALA A 110 9.73 -3.42 1.41
CA ALA A 110 10.12 -4.49 2.32
C ALA A 110 10.25 -5.85 1.58
N PRO A 111 11.39 -6.56 1.68
CA PRO A 111 11.62 -7.81 0.94
C PRO A 111 10.64 -8.95 1.27
N ASP A 112 10.07 -8.95 2.47
CA ASP A 112 9.13 -9.97 2.94
C ASP A 112 7.65 -9.52 2.86
N SER A 113 7.36 -8.39 2.22
CA SER A 113 5.99 -7.93 2.08
C SER A 113 5.18 -8.82 1.14
N LEU A 114 4.07 -9.34 1.64
CA LEU A 114 3.08 -10.07 0.84
C LEU A 114 2.19 -9.06 0.10
N ASP A 115 2.46 -8.88 -1.19
CA ASP A 115 1.84 -7.89 -2.07
C ASP A 115 1.79 -8.39 -3.54
N GLY A 116 1.81 -7.47 -4.51
CA GLY A 116 1.72 -7.78 -5.95
C GLY A 116 2.77 -8.77 -6.45
N ARG A 117 3.88 -8.96 -5.73
CA ARG A 117 4.81 -10.08 -5.98
C ARG A 117 4.11 -11.44 -6.02
N TYR A 118 3.11 -11.63 -5.16
CA TYR A 118 2.45 -12.92 -4.93
C TYR A 118 1.01 -12.94 -5.42
N PHE A 119 0.30 -11.82 -5.29
CA PHE A 119 -1.12 -11.74 -5.62
C PHE A 119 -1.42 -11.05 -6.95
N GLY A 120 -0.38 -10.55 -7.64
CA GLY A 120 -0.53 -9.88 -8.93
C GLY A 120 -1.30 -8.57 -8.82
N VAL A 121 -2.01 -8.25 -9.89
CA VAL A 121 -2.91 -7.09 -9.98
C VAL A 121 -4.20 -7.41 -9.22
N LEU A 122 -4.69 -6.45 -8.44
CA LEU A 122 -5.86 -6.62 -7.58
C LEU A 122 -7.04 -5.76 -8.05
N PRO A 123 -8.29 -6.17 -7.80
CA PRO A 123 -9.44 -5.32 -8.00
C PRO A 123 -9.38 -4.08 -7.12
N ALA A 124 -9.62 -2.91 -7.70
CA ALA A 124 -9.69 -1.64 -6.97
C ALA A 124 -10.93 -1.54 -6.06
N ALA A 125 -11.91 -2.45 -6.19
CA ALA A 125 -13.09 -2.52 -5.33
C ALA A 125 -12.75 -2.73 -3.84
N GLY A 126 -11.57 -3.28 -3.53
CA GLY A 126 -11.09 -3.40 -2.15
C GLY A 126 -10.45 -2.13 -1.59
N LEU A 127 -10.26 -1.08 -2.39
CA LEU A 127 -9.62 0.16 -1.93
C LEU A 127 -10.50 0.85 -0.88
N ILE A 128 -9.93 1.05 0.31
CA ILE A 128 -10.60 1.77 1.40
C ILE A 128 -10.27 3.26 1.34
N GLY A 129 -9.02 3.59 0.96
CA GLY A 129 -8.59 4.98 0.81
C GLY A 129 -7.07 5.14 0.88
N THR A 130 -6.61 6.38 0.71
CA THR A 130 -5.19 6.72 0.85
C THR A 130 -4.81 6.81 2.33
N ALA A 131 -3.65 6.26 2.69
CA ALA A 131 -3.15 6.23 4.06
C ALA A 131 -2.11 7.34 4.27
N ARG A 132 -2.49 8.39 4.99
CA ARG A 132 -1.61 9.51 5.35
C ARG A 132 -0.96 9.25 6.70
N PRO A 133 0.38 9.28 6.82
CA PRO A 133 1.03 9.08 8.10
C PRO A 133 0.65 10.23 9.04
N VAL A 134 0.35 9.88 10.29
CA VAL A 134 0.07 10.85 11.38
C VAL A 134 1.15 10.75 12.44
N LEU A 135 1.52 9.52 12.81
CA LEU A 135 2.53 9.23 13.81
C LEU A 135 3.19 7.89 13.48
N THR A 136 4.43 7.88 13.00
CA THR A 136 5.09 6.63 12.55
C THR A 136 6.55 6.53 12.96
N ARG A 137 7.10 5.32 12.90
CA ARG A 137 8.54 5.02 13.02
C ARG A 137 9.02 4.25 11.80
N ASN A 138 10.28 4.43 11.42
CA ASN A 138 10.83 3.82 10.21
C ASN A 138 11.43 2.43 10.48
N ALA A 139 11.90 2.18 11.70
CA ALA A 139 12.43 0.88 12.12
C ALA A 139 11.95 0.43 13.51
N PRO A 140 12.02 -0.88 13.82
CA PRO A 140 11.81 -1.38 15.18
C PRO A 140 12.76 -0.72 16.18
N GLY A 141 12.24 -0.32 17.33
CA GLY A 141 13.03 0.34 18.39
C GLY A 141 13.22 1.85 18.21
N GLU A 142 12.90 2.41 17.04
CA GLU A 142 12.91 3.87 16.85
C GLU A 142 11.68 4.54 17.49
N PRO A 143 11.83 5.80 17.94
CA PRO A 143 10.72 6.59 18.46
C PRO A 143 9.70 6.91 17.34
N LEU A 144 8.44 6.98 17.73
CA LEU A 144 7.38 7.49 16.86
C LEU A 144 7.57 8.99 16.62
N ARG A 145 7.37 9.43 15.38
CA ARG A 145 7.48 10.82 14.95
C ARG A 145 6.16 11.29 14.36
N TRP A 146 5.70 12.45 14.82
CA TRP A 146 4.52 13.11 14.29
C TRP A 146 4.77 13.60 12.87
N HIS A 147 3.78 13.41 12.02
CA HIS A 147 3.72 14.01 10.68
C HIS A 147 2.72 15.14 10.75
N VAL A 148 3.18 16.36 10.50
CA VAL A 148 2.30 17.53 10.43
C VAL A 148 1.54 17.42 9.10
N PRO A 149 0.19 17.42 9.10
CA PRO A 149 -0.56 17.51 7.84
C PRO A 149 -0.12 18.77 7.11
N ASP A 150 -0.01 18.72 5.77
CA ASP A 150 0.16 19.92 4.96
C ASP A 150 -0.89 20.95 5.41
N ARG A 151 -0.43 22.02 6.05
CA ARG A 151 -1.30 23.08 6.54
C ARG A 151 -1.74 23.84 5.30
N PRO A 152 -3.03 23.90 4.94
CA PRO A 152 -3.45 24.88 3.96
C PRO A 152 -3.03 26.26 4.48
N THR A 153 -2.23 26.96 3.69
CA THR A 153 -1.69 28.28 4.00
C THR A 153 -2.83 29.25 4.30
N SER A 154 -2.80 29.78 5.53
CA SER A 154 -3.41 31.01 6.04
C SER A 154 -4.87 31.32 5.67
N PHE A 155 -5.73 31.39 6.69
CA PHE A 155 -6.89 32.27 6.67
C PHE A 155 -6.43 33.71 6.45
N PRO A 156 -7.01 34.49 5.51
CA PRO A 156 -6.76 35.92 5.45
C PRO A 156 -7.37 36.58 6.69
N THR A 157 -6.55 37.24 7.51
CA THR A 157 -7.01 38.15 8.55
C THR A 157 -7.66 39.34 7.84
N THR A 158 -8.99 39.42 7.84
CA THR A 158 -9.68 40.65 7.49
C THR A 158 -9.48 41.64 8.62
N ASN A 159 -8.52 42.56 8.46
CA ASN A 159 -8.56 43.83 9.18
C ASN A 159 -9.66 44.68 8.51
N GLN A 160 -10.89 44.58 9.02
CA GLN A 160 -11.84 45.66 8.83
C GLN A 160 -11.47 46.78 9.81
N GLU A 161 -10.93 47.87 9.27
CA GLU A 161 -10.92 49.17 9.95
C GLU A 161 -12.37 49.56 10.26
N ILE A 162 -12.74 49.53 11.54
CA ILE A 162 -13.85 50.34 12.03
C ILE A 162 -13.25 51.69 12.40
N LYS A 163 -13.40 52.67 11.51
CA LYS A 163 -13.12 54.07 11.80
C LYS A 163 -14.41 54.72 12.32
N PRO A 164 -14.36 55.50 13.43
CA PRO A 164 -15.52 56.18 14.00
C PRO A 164 -16.08 57.28 13.08
#